data_AF-A0A0Q4BVW1-F1
#
_entry.id   AF-A0A0Q4BVW1-F1
#
_cell.length_a   1.000
_cell.length_b   1.000
_cell.length_c   1.000
_cell.angle_alpha   90.00
_cell.angle_beta   90.00
_cell.angle_gamma   90.00
#
_symmetry.space_group_name_H-M   'P 1'
#
loop_
_entity.id
_entity.type
_entity.pdbx_description
1 polymer ?
#
loop_
_entity_poly.entity_id
_entity_poly.type
_entity_poly.pdbx_seq_one_letter_code
_entity_poly.pdbx_strand_id
1 'polypeptide(L)' 'MALGAGVAVVTGFVALRGNRALAPGGVIPRTRRQIAAAAAARGMRVPVACAQGVAANLALLAEHAERLRTDAPPGPS' A
#
# COMPACT_ATOMS: atom_id res chain seq x y z
N MET A 1 25.20 -5.21 -40.42
CA MET A 1 24.29 -4.28 -39.72
C MET A 1 23.05 -5.03 -39.28
N ALA A 2 22.80 -5.13 -37.97
CA ALA A 2 21.47 -5.25 -37.34
C ALA A 2 21.69 -5.29 -35.82
N LEU A 3 21.35 -4.19 -35.14
CA LEU A 3 21.42 -4.05 -33.69
C LEU A 3 20.25 -4.83 -33.05
N GLY A 4 20.55 -5.75 -32.14
CA GLY A 4 19.56 -6.39 -31.27
C GLY A 4 19.27 -5.50 -30.07
N ALA A 5 18.01 -5.08 -29.93
CA ALA A 5 17.51 -4.16 -28.91
C ALA A 5 17.72 -4.71 -27.49
N GLY A 6 18.35 -3.90 -26.63
CA GLY A 6 18.54 -4.21 -25.22
C GLY A 6 17.23 -4.16 -24.44
N VAL A 7 16.97 -5.21 -23.64
CA VAL A 7 15.90 -5.24 -22.64
C VAL A 7 16.31 -4.30 -21.50
N ALA A 8 15.75 -3.10 -21.47
CA ALA A 8 15.91 -2.18 -20.34
C ALA A 8 15.02 -2.64 -19.19
N VAL A 9 15.59 -3.40 -18.25
CA VAL A 9 14.99 -3.62 -16.93
C VAL A 9 15.05 -2.28 -16.20
N VAL A 10 13.93 -1.56 -16.14
CA VAL A 10 13.80 -0.34 -15.34
C VAL A 10 13.77 -0.77 -13.87
N THR A 11 14.94 -0.89 -13.26
CA THR A 11 15.08 -1.03 -11.80
C THR A 11 14.74 0.31 -11.17
N GLY A 12 13.44 0.58 -11.03
CA GLY A 12 12.94 1.74 -10.31
C GLY A 12 13.21 1.57 -8.83
N PHE A 13 14.35 2.08 -8.35
CA PHE A 13 14.59 2.30 -6.94
C PHE A 13 13.63 3.39 -6.45
N VAL A 14 12.55 3.01 -5.77
CA VAL A 14 11.70 3.96 -5.06
C VAL A 14 12.48 4.43 -3.85
N ALA A 15 12.97 5.67 -3.90
CA ALA A 15 13.43 6.37 -2.71
C ALA A 15 12.25 6.46 -1.72
N LEU A 16 12.27 5.62 -0.68
CA LEU A 16 11.34 5.67 0.45
C LEU A 16 11.62 6.94 1.27
N ARG A 17 11.33 8.11 0.70
CA ARG A 17 11.42 9.40 1.41
C ARG A 17 10.17 9.54 2.28
N GLY A 18 10.25 8.98 3.48
CA GLY A 18 9.41 9.35 4.62
C GLY A 18 8.05 8.65 4.69
N ASN A 19 7.91 7.77 5.67
CA ASN A 19 6.64 7.44 6.28
C ASN A 19 6.02 8.72 6.88
N ARG A 20 5.31 9.50 6.07
CA ARG A 20 4.27 10.38 6.64
C ARG A 20 3.21 9.44 7.19
N ALA A 21 3.19 9.39 8.52
CA ALA A 21 2.29 8.59 9.33
C ALA A 21 0.88 8.66 8.75
N LEU A 22 0.23 7.49 8.65
CA LEU A 22 -1.22 7.46 8.58
C LEU A 22 -1.71 8.37 9.72
N ALA A 23 -2.56 9.35 9.42
CA ALA A 23 -3.18 10.16 10.47
C ALA A 23 -3.73 9.21 11.56
N PRO A 24 -3.54 9.52 12.85
CA PRO A 24 -4.06 8.66 13.92
C PRO A 24 -5.57 8.49 13.72
N GLY A 25 -6.02 7.24 13.54
CA GLY A 25 -7.40 6.89 13.16
C GLY A 25 -7.60 6.50 11.68
N GLY A 26 -6.56 6.42 10.86
CA GLY A 26 -6.67 6.06 9.44
C GLY A 26 -7.25 4.67 9.20
N VAL A 27 -8.42 4.61 8.55
CA VAL A 27 -9.06 3.37 8.11
C VAL A 27 -8.23 2.72 7.00
N ILE A 28 -7.94 1.42 7.14
CA ILE A 28 -7.23 0.66 6.09
C ILE A 28 -8.16 0.49 4.87
N PRO A 29 -7.74 0.90 3.66
CA PRO A 29 -8.53 0.74 2.43
C PRO A 29 -8.94 -0.72 2.19
N ARG A 30 -10.23 -0.98 1.94
CA ARG A 30 -10.74 -2.35 1.71
C ARG A 30 -11.29 -2.58 0.30
N THR A 31 -11.66 -1.52 -0.40
CA THR A 31 -12.19 -1.61 -1.77
C THR A 31 -11.15 -1.19 -2.80
N ARG A 32 -11.26 -1.70 -4.03
CA ARG A 32 -10.39 -1.29 -5.15
C ARG A 32 -10.35 0.22 -5.34
N ARG A 33 -11.49 0.90 -5.19
CA ARG A 33 -11.60 2.36 -5.29
C ARG A 33 -10.80 3.07 -4.20
N GLN A 34 -10.92 2.63 -2.95
CA GLN A 34 -10.16 3.22 -1.84
C GLN A 34 -8.66 2.96 -1.99
N ILE A 35 -8.27 1.76 -2.45
CA ILE A 35 -6.86 1.41 -2.69
C ILE A 35 -6.27 2.31 -3.78
N ALA A 36 -6.99 2.48 -4.90
CA ALA A 36 -6.57 3.36 -5.98
C ALA A 36 -6.47 4.83 -5.52
N ALA A 37 -7.44 5.32 -4.76
CA ALA A 37 -7.43 6.67 -4.21
C ALA A 37 -6.26 6.88 -3.23
N ALA A 38 -6.00 5.91 -2.34
CA ALA A 38 -4.90 5.97 -1.39
C ALA A 38 -3.53 5.92 -2.08
N ALA A 39 -3.38 5.09 -3.13
CA ALA A 39 -2.18 5.05 -3.94
C ALA A 39 -1.96 6.38 -4.67
N ALA A 40 -3.00 6.92 -5.32
CA ALA A 40 -2.95 8.19 -6.05
C ALA A 40 -2.60 9.37 -5.13
N ALA A 41 -3.20 9.44 -3.93
CA ALA A 41 -2.88 10.44 -2.92
C ALA A 41 -1.41 10.41 -2.48
N ARG A 42 -0.74 9.28 -2.66
CA ARG A 42 0.70 9.09 -2.39
C ARG A 42 1.57 9.17 -3.64
N GLY A 43 1.01 9.57 -4.79
CA GLY A 43 1.73 9.63 -6.06
C GLY A 43 2.12 8.26 -6.63
N MET A 44 1.50 7.18 -6.15
CA MET A 44 1.77 5.81 -6.58
C MET A 44 0.68 5.30 -7.52
N ARG A 45 1.07 4.38 -8.42
CA ARG A 45 0.14 3.59 -9.23
C ARG A 45 0.27 2.12 -8.86
N VAL A 46 -0.85 1.43 -8.68
CA VAL A 46 -0.88 -0.03 -8.46
C VAL A 46 -1.08 -0.70 -9.81
N PRO A 47 -0.11 -1.49 -10.32
CA PRO A 47 -0.30 -2.24 -11.56
C PRO A 47 -1.48 -3.20 -11.45
N VAL A 48 -2.20 -3.41 -12.56
CA VAL A 48 -3.39 -4.30 -12.59
C VAL A 48 -3.04 -5.70 -12.11
N ALA A 49 -1.89 -6.25 -12.52
CA ALA A 49 -1.41 -7.56 -12.08
C ALA A 49 -1.21 -7.65 -10.56
N CYS A 50 -0.90 -6.54 -9.89
CA CYS A 50 -0.68 -6.48 -8.44
C CYS A 50 -1.97 -6.24 -7.65
N ALA A 51 -3.06 -5.81 -8.30
CA ALA A 51 -4.25 -5.29 -7.61
C ALA A 51 -4.89 -6.33 -6.68
N GLN A 52 -4.94 -7.61 -7.07
CA GLN A 52 -5.49 -8.69 -6.24
C GLN A 52 -4.62 -8.94 -5.00
N GLY A 53 -3.30 -9.04 -5.17
CA GLY A 53 -2.38 -9.28 -4.05
C GLY A 53 -2.36 -8.11 -3.05
N VAL A 54 -2.37 -6.87 -3.54
CA VAL A 54 -2.48 -5.67 -2.70
C VAL A 54 -3.78 -5.69 -1.89
N ALA A 55 -4.92 -6.02 -2.52
CA ALA A 55 -6.19 -6.11 -1.81
C ALA A 55 -6.19 -7.20 -0.72
N ALA A 56 -5.63 -8.38 -1.02
CA ALA A 56 -5.52 -9.47 -0.04
C ALA A 56 -4.64 -9.09 1.16
N ASN A 57 -3.49 -8.47 0.91
CA ASN A 57 -2.61 -8.02 1.99
C ASN A 57 -3.26 -6.93 2.86
N LEU A 58 -3.94 -5.97 2.23
CA LEU A 58 -4.66 -4.92 2.98
C LEU A 58 -5.81 -5.48 3.80
N ALA A 59 -6.50 -6.53 3.33
CA ALA A 59 -7.53 -7.21 4.11
C ALA A 59 -6.94 -7.86 5.38
N LEU A 60 -5.82 -8.56 5.26
CA LEU A 60 -5.11 -9.16 6.41
C LEU A 60 -4.67 -8.09 7.43
N LEU A 61 -4.11 -6.98 6.94
CA LEU A 61 -3.71 -5.86 7.80
C LEU A 61 -4.92 -5.21 8.49
N ALA A 62 -6.04 -5.07 7.78
CA ALA A 62 -7.27 -4.53 8.35
C ALA A 62 -7.74 -5.39 9.52
N GLU A 63 -7.77 -6.71 9.31
CA GLU A 63 -8.19 -7.67 10.33
C GLU A 63 -7.25 -7.67 11.54
N HIS A 64 -5.94 -7.66 11.29
CA HIS A 64 -4.95 -7.58 12.35
C HIS A 64 -5.05 -6.27 13.14
N ALA A 65 -5.29 -5.15 12.47
CA ALA A 65 -5.48 -3.86 13.13
C ALA A 65 -6.71 -3.85 14.03
N GLU A 66 -7.83 -4.48 13.64
CA GLU A 66 -9.00 -4.61 14.53
C GLU A 66 -8.68 -5.44 15.78
N ARG A 67 -7.92 -6.53 15.63
CA ARG A 67 -7.47 -7.34 16.78
C ARG A 67 -6.61 -6.50 17.73
N LEU A 68 -5.62 -5.79 17.20
CA LEU A 68 -4.75 -4.93 18.02
C LEU A 68 -5.51 -3.81 18.75
N ARG A 69 -6.57 -3.25 18.18
CA ARG A 69 -7.40 -2.24 18.86
C ARG A 69 -8.23 -2.83 19.99
N THR A 70 -8.66 -4.08 19.84
CA THR A 70 -9.44 -4.81 20.85
C THR A 70 -8.55 -5.27 22.00
N ASP A 71 -7.34 -5.71 21.68
CA ASP A 71 -6.36 -6.22 22.66
C ASP A 71 -5.58 -5.10 23.37
N ALA A 72 -5.67 -3.86 22.88
CA ALA A 72 -5.01 -2.73 23.51
C ALA A 72 -5.65 -2.45 24.88
N PRO A 73 -4.84 -2.30 25.95
CA PRO A 73 -5.37 -1.84 27.23
C PRO A 73 -6.04 -0.47 27.06
N PRO A 74 -7.12 -0.17 27.80
CA PRO A 74 -7.74 1.15 27.73
C PRO A 74 -6.69 2.23 28.04
N GLY A 75 -6.62 3.25 27.19
CA GLY A 75 -5.71 4.38 27.39
C GLY A 75 -6.02 5.12 28.71
N PRO A 76 -5.05 5.88 29.26
CA PRO A 76 -5.31 6.66 30.47
C PRO A 76 -6.46 7.64 30.23
N SER A 77 -7.45 7.60 31.14
CA SER A 77 -8.62 8.49 31.17
C SER A 77 -8.26 9.91 31.57
#